data_AF-A0A662AM35-F1
#
_entry.id   AF-A0A662AM35-F1
#
_cell.length_a   1.000
_cell.length_b   1.000
_cell.length_c   1.000
_cell.angle_alpha   90.00
_cell.angle_beta   90.00
_cell.angle_gamma   90.00
#
_symmetry.space_group_name_H-M   'P 1'
#
loop_
_entity.id
_entity.type
_entity.pdbx_description
1 polymer ?
#
loop_
_entity_poly.entity_id
_entity_poly.type
_entity_poly.pdbx_seq_one_letter_code
_entity_poly.pdbx_strand_id
1 'polypeptide(L)'
;MHIKKIFFLILIIGNFNTSFSQQFYRFSAEYTVKFKDKAGNPAMKMGKVFYDIKTKKIVIKNGFPVKEYVVHNDTSIYHIRVGNIVQHNRIISPVEFSIFHLALNGQLSNYGLDKAGYTIEKVQKDKGLVIASWVPLEKFQHNLGKILISTKDKKL
;
A
#
# COMPACT_ATOMS: atom_id res chain seq x y z
N MET A 1 -56.72 -12.70 8.27
CA MET A 1 -55.59 -12.13 9.05
C MET A 1 -54.30 -12.99 9.01
N HIS A 2 -54.24 -14.09 8.25
CA HIS A 2 -53.07 -15.00 8.27
C HIS A 2 -52.07 -14.78 7.12
N ILE A 3 -52.51 -14.21 5.98
CA ILE A 3 -51.64 -13.93 4.82
C ILE A 3 -50.58 -12.85 5.10
N LYS A 4 -50.92 -11.81 5.89
CA LYS A 4 -49.95 -10.79 6.29
C LYS A 4 -48.84 -11.35 7.19
N LYS A 5 -49.16 -12.36 8.02
CA LYS A 5 -48.21 -13.02 8.92
C LYS A 5 -47.24 -13.92 8.15
N ILE A 6 -47.72 -14.61 7.11
CA ILE A 6 -46.90 -15.45 6.23
C ILE A 6 -45.92 -14.59 5.42
N PHE A 7 -46.37 -13.45 4.90
CA PHE A 7 -45.50 -12.52 4.18
C PHE A 7 -44.38 -11.96 5.08
N PHE A 8 -44.72 -11.66 6.34
CA PHE A 8 -43.73 -11.20 7.33
C PHE A 8 -42.71 -12.29 7.69
N LEU A 9 -43.13 -13.56 7.72
CA LEU A 9 -42.25 -14.70 7.97
C LEU A 9 -41.26 -14.94 6.81
N ILE A 10 -41.72 -14.79 5.57
CA ILE A 10 -40.87 -14.90 4.37
C ILE A 10 -39.82 -13.78 4.33
N LEU A 11 -40.18 -12.58 4.78
CA LEU A 11 -39.27 -11.43 4.86
C LEU A 11 -38.17 -11.62 5.91
N ILE A 12 -38.44 -12.33 7.01
CA ILE A 12 -37.44 -12.63 8.04
C ILE A 12 -36.48 -13.74 7.58
N ILE A 13 -36.97 -14.75 6.86
CA ILE A 13 -36.13 -15.87 6.38
C ILE A 13 -35.28 -15.45 5.17
N GLY A 14 -35.76 -14.54 4.33
CA GLY A 14 -35.04 -14.06 3.13
C GLY A 14 -33.82 -13.16 3.39
N ASN A 15 -33.59 -12.72 4.64
CA ASN A 15 -32.48 -11.83 4.99
C ASN A 15 -31.25 -12.54 5.58
N PHE A 16 -31.22 -13.87 5.65
CA PHE A 16 -30.01 -14.64 6.00
C PHE A 16 -29.01 -14.75 4.84
N ASN A 17 -28.93 -13.74 3.98
CA ASN A 17 -27.78 -13.60 3.11
C ASN A 17 -26.61 -13.20 4.00
N THR A 18 -25.81 -14.20 4.37
CA THR A 18 -24.48 -13.99 4.95
C THR A 18 -23.70 -13.14 3.97
N SER A 19 -23.62 -11.84 4.24
CA SER A 19 -22.73 -10.92 3.55
C SER A 19 -21.30 -11.37 3.82
N PHE A 20 -20.78 -12.25 2.97
CA PHE A 20 -19.37 -12.57 2.91
C PHE A 20 -18.65 -11.30 2.45
N SER A 21 -18.24 -10.48 3.40
CA SER A 21 -17.24 -9.45 3.15
C SER A 21 -16.01 -10.15 2.57
N GLN A 22 -15.73 -9.92 1.29
CA GLN A 22 -14.54 -10.43 0.64
C GLN A 22 -13.33 -9.74 1.27
N GLN A 23 -12.74 -10.37 2.28
CA GLN A 23 -11.43 -9.96 2.79
C GLN A 23 -10.40 -10.30 1.70
N PHE A 24 -10.03 -9.29 0.90
CA PHE A 24 -8.97 -9.41 -0.08
C PHE A 24 -7.64 -9.52 0.66
N TYR A 25 -7.14 -10.75 0.83
CA TYR A 25 -5.81 -10.98 1.42
C TYR A 25 -4.67 -10.81 0.41
N ARG A 26 -5.00 -10.58 -0.86
CA ARG A 26 -4.04 -10.44 -1.95
C ARG A 26 -4.40 -9.22 -2.78
N PHE A 27 -3.39 -8.45 -3.17
CA PHE A 27 -3.57 -7.48 -4.23
C PHE A 27 -2.38 -7.54 -5.20
N SER A 28 -2.64 -7.05 -6.41
CA SER A 28 -1.60 -6.74 -7.37
C SER A 28 -1.82 -5.34 -7.89
N ALA A 29 -0.75 -4.57 -8.05
CA ALA A 29 -0.80 -3.23 -8.62
C ALA A 29 0.36 -3.04 -9.60
N GLU A 30 0.09 -2.30 -10.66
CA GLU A 30 1.14 -1.77 -11.52
C GLU A 30 1.62 -0.45 -10.92
N TYR A 31 2.93 -0.19 -11.01
CA TYR A 31 3.50 1.04 -10.48
C TYR A 31 4.52 1.63 -11.45
N THR A 32 4.67 2.95 -11.32
CA THR A 32 5.75 3.74 -11.90
C THR A 32 6.33 4.62 -10.81
N VAL A 33 7.62 4.47 -10.53
CA VAL A 33 8.36 5.33 -9.60
C VAL A 33 9.34 6.16 -10.40
N LYS A 34 9.22 7.49 -10.31
CA LYS A 34 10.23 8.45 -10.81
C LYS A 34 11.08 8.89 -9.63
N PHE A 35 12.40 8.89 -9.78
CA PHE A 35 13.34 9.29 -8.74
C PHE A 35 14.59 9.93 -9.38
N LYS A 36 15.44 10.55 -8.58
CA LYS A 36 16.80 10.93 -9.01
C LYS A 36 17.78 9.88 -8.52
N ASP A 37 18.69 9.45 -9.39
CA ASP A 37 19.75 8.52 -8.99
C ASP A 37 20.79 9.19 -8.07
N LYS A 38 21.81 8.43 -7.63
CA LYS A 38 22.88 8.96 -6.77
C LYS A 38 23.69 10.09 -7.41
N ALA A 39 23.67 10.20 -8.74
CA ALA A 39 24.33 11.26 -9.50
C ALA A 39 23.38 12.44 -9.79
N GLY A 40 22.12 12.39 -9.33
CA GLY A 40 21.12 13.43 -9.52
C GLY A 40 20.36 13.32 -10.85
N ASN A 41 20.64 12.32 -11.68
CA ASN A 41 19.98 12.15 -12.97
C ASN A 41 18.55 11.63 -12.79
N PRO A 42 17.59 12.09 -13.60
CA PRO A 42 16.25 11.53 -13.62
C PRO A 42 16.29 10.04 -13.98
N ALA A 43 15.64 9.23 -13.15
CA ALA A 43 15.51 7.80 -13.34
C ALA A 43 14.07 7.35 -13.08
N MET A 44 13.73 6.18 -13.60
CA MET A 44 12.40 5.60 -13.43
C MET A 44 12.49 4.09 -13.26
N LYS A 45 11.60 3.54 -12.43
CA LYS A 45 11.33 2.12 -12.30
C LYS A 45 9.86 1.87 -12.59
N MET A 46 9.60 0.83 -13.37
CA MET A 46 8.24 0.38 -13.66
C MET A 46 8.14 -1.12 -13.41
N GLY A 47 6.98 -1.54 -12.94
CA GLY A 47 6.78 -2.94 -12.64
C GLY A 47 5.40 -3.24 -12.08
N LYS A 48 5.30 -4.47 -11.58
CA LYS A 48 4.11 -4.98 -10.91
C LYS A 48 4.49 -5.47 -9.53
N VAL A 49 3.71 -5.07 -8.54
CA VAL A 49 3.83 -5.59 -7.18
C VAL A 49 2.69 -6.56 -6.92
N PHE A 50 3.01 -7.62 -6.21
CA PHE A 50 2.07 -8.58 -5.65
C PHE A 50 2.30 -8.65 -4.16
N TYR A 51 1.22 -8.65 -3.39
CA TYR A 51 1.31 -8.78 -1.96
C TYR A 51 0.26 -9.75 -1.45
N ASP A 52 0.65 -10.55 -0.47
CA ASP A 52 -0.21 -11.47 0.25
C ASP A 52 -0.09 -11.19 1.76
N ILE A 53 -1.22 -10.78 2.37
CA ILE A 53 -1.34 -10.47 3.81
C ILE A 53 -1.09 -11.72 4.65
N LYS A 54 -1.60 -12.89 4.23
CA LYS A 54 -1.50 -14.13 5.02
C LYS A 54 -0.06 -14.59 5.14
N THR A 55 0.69 -14.51 4.04
CA THR A 55 2.08 -14.94 4.02
C THR A 55 3.07 -13.81 4.30
N LYS A 56 2.59 -12.57 4.53
CA LYS A 56 3.40 -11.35 4.66
C LYS A 56 4.52 -11.29 3.60
N LYS A 57 4.15 -11.53 2.35
CA LYS A 57 5.10 -11.66 1.24
C LYS A 57 4.83 -10.60 0.19
N ILE A 58 5.86 -9.83 -0.18
CA ILE A 58 5.81 -8.88 -1.28
C ILE A 58 6.69 -9.42 -2.40
N VAL A 59 6.15 -9.51 -3.61
CA VAL A 59 6.91 -9.82 -4.83
C VAL A 59 6.82 -8.64 -5.76
N ILE A 60 7.96 -8.03 -6.06
CA ILE A 60 8.09 -6.92 -6.98
C ILE A 60 8.74 -7.44 -8.26
N LYS A 61 8.02 -7.33 -9.37
CA LYS A 61 8.53 -7.63 -10.70
C LYS A 61 8.88 -6.32 -11.40
N ASN A 62 10.14 -5.93 -11.33
CA ASN A 62 10.66 -4.80 -12.09
C ASN A 62 10.75 -5.21 -13.57
N GLY A 63 10.09 -4.46 -14.45
CA GLY A 63 10.20 -4.62 -15.90
C GLY A 63 11.20 -3.66 -16.53
N PHE A 64 11.41 -2.50 -15.89
CA PHE A 64 12.25 -1.41 -16.38
C PHE A 64 13.01 -0.76 -15.20
N PRO A 65 14.31 -0.40 -15.37
CA PRO A 65 15.10 -0.47 -16.61
C PRO A 65 15.63 -1.88 -16.92
N VAL A 66 15.73 -2.74 -15.91
CA VAL A 66 16.21 -4.12 -16.05
C VAL A 66 15.20 -5.07 -15.42
N LYS A 67 15.00 -6.24 -16.03
CA LYS A 67 14.16 -7.30 -15.48
C LYS A 67 14.78 -7.84 -14.19
N GLU A 68 14.10 -7.63 -13.08
CA GLU A 68 14.53 -8.07 -11.75
C GLU A 68 13.30 -8.44 -10.93
N TYR A 69 13.43 -9.48 -10.12
CA TYR A 69 12.46 -9.80 -9.09
C TYR A 69 13.05 -9.45 -7.73
N VAL A 70 12.28 -8.71 -6.94
CA VAL A 70 12.59 -8.46 -5.53
C VAL A 70 11.54 -9.15 -4.70
N VAL A 71 11.95 -10.08 -3.85
CA VAL A 71 11.07 -10.84 -2.98
C VAL A 71 11.35 -10.46 -1.54
N HIS A 72 10.37 -9.85 -0.88
CA HIS A 72 10.40 -9.62 0.55
C HIS A 72 9.59 -10.72 1.23
N ASN A 73 10.23 -11.41 2.16
CA ASN A 73 9.59 -12.41 3.00
C ASN A 73 10.08 -12.23 4.43
N ASP A 74 9.20 -11.72 5.30
CA ASP A 74 9.54 -11.40 6.68
C ASP A 74 10.81 -10.52 6.79
N THR A 75 11.90 -11.06 7.35
CA THR A 75 13.17 -10.33 7.52
C THR A 75 14.14 -10.48 6.36
N SER A 76 13.79 -11.19 5.29
CA SER A 76 14.67 -11.43 4.15
C SER A 76 14.21 -10.70 2.89
N ILE A 77 15.17 -10.07 2.21
CA ILE A 77 15.03 -9.58 0.83
C ILE A 77 15.93 -10.40 -0.08
N TYR A 78 15.33 -10.92 -1.16
CA TYR A 78 16.03 -11.57 -2.26
C TYR A 78 15.91 -10.73 -3.52
N HIS A 79 17.05 -10.42 -4.14
CA HIS A 79 17.10 -9.92 -5.51
C HIS A 79 17.43 -11.06 -6.45
N ILE A 80 16.58 -11.27 -7.45
CA ILE A 80 16.72 -12.35 -8.42
C ILE A 80 16.83 -11.71 -9.81
N ARG A 81 17.93 -12.00 -10.49
CA ARG A 81 18.17 -11.57 -11.89
C ARG A 81 18.59 -12.79 -12.70
N VAL A 82 17.98 -12.96 -13.87
CA VAL A 82 18.28 -14.09 -14.78
C VAL A 82 18.20 -15.45 -14.05
N GLY A 83 17.21 -15.61 -13.16
CA GLY A 83 17.00 -16.85 -12.40
C GLY A 83 17.94 -17.08 -11.20
N ASN A 84 19.00 -16.27 -11.05
CA ASN A 84 19.95 -16.39 -9.95
C ASN A 84 19.66 -15.39 -8.84
N ILE A 85 19.81 -15.82 -7.58
CA ILE A 85 19.79 -14.92 -6.43
C ILE A 85 21.10 -14.13 -6.46
N VAL A 86 21.02 -12.84 -6.80
CA VAL A 86 22.18 -11.95 -6.92
C VAL A 86 22.47 -11.20 -5.62
N GLN A 87 21.49 -11.11 -4.72
CA GLN A 87 21.66 -10.43 -3.44
C GLN A 87 20.68 -10.99 -2.41
N HIS A 88 21.16 -11.18 -1.18
CA HIS A 88 20.37 -11.56 -0.02
C HIS A 88 20.72 -10.62 1.15
N ASN A 89 19.74 -9.85 1.60
CA ASN A 89 19.90 -8.95 2.74
C ASN A 89 18.88 -9.32 3.82
N ARG A 90 19.30 -9.30 5.08
CA ARG A 90 18.39 -9.36 6.22
C ARG A 90 18.09 -7.94 6.68
N ILE A 91 16.81 -7.59 6.76
CA ILE A 91 16.34 -6.29 7.22
C ILE A 91 15.27 -6.46 8.29
N ILE A 92 15.02 -5.42 9.08
CA ILE A 92 13.85 -5.34 9.95
C ILE A 92 12.62 -5.40 9.04
N SER A 93 11.71 -6.36 9.29
CA SER A 93 10.60 -6.72 8.40
C SER A 93 9.81 -5.47 7.96
N PRO A 94 9.92 -5.01 6.70
CA PRO A 94 9.30 -3.78 6.25
C PRO A 94 7.87 -4.01 5.76
N VAL A 95 7.42 -5.27 5.78
CA VAL A 95 6.22 -5.69 5.04
C VAL A 95 4.98 -5.04 5.63
N GLU A 96 4.87 -4.97 6.95
CA GLU A 96 3.74 -4.34 7.65
C GLU A 96 3.74 -2.81 7.52
N PHE A 97 4.90 -2.22 7.28
CA PHE A 97 5.05 -0.78 7.03
C PHE A 97 5.03 -0.42 5.55
N SER A 98 4.87 -1.41 4.67
CA SER A 98 4.77 -1.16 3.25
C SER A 98 3.46 -0.42 2.94
N ILE A 99 3.51 0.52 2.01
CA ILE A 99 2.32 1.24 1.50
C ILE A 99 1.21 0.27 1.06
N PHE A 100 1.60 -0.93 0.66
CA PHE A 100 0.80 -2.06 0.25
C PHE A 100 -0.02 -2.68 1.39
N HIS A 101 0.61 -2.97 2.51
CA HIS A 101 -0.07 -3.46 3.71
C HIS A 101 -1.00 -2.39 4.30
N LEU A 102 -0.52 -1.15 4.34
CA LEU A 102 -1.28 0.00 4.83
C LEU A 102 -2.52 0.29 3.98
N ALA A 103 -2.39 0.17 2.65
CA ALA A 103 -3.51 0.36 1.72
C ALA A 103 -4.61 -0.69 1.90
N LEU A 104 -4.24 -1.95 2.13
CA LEU A 104 -5.20 -3.04 2.32
C LEU A 104 -5.90 -3.01 3.67
N ASN A 105 -5.20 -2.60 4.73
CA ASN A 105 -5.79 -2.51 6.07
C ASN A 105 -6.67 -1.27 6.26
N GLY A 106 -6.93 -0.49 5.20
CA GLY A 106 -7.76 0.71 5.28
C GLY A 106 -7.14 1.85 6.09
N GLN A 107 -5.83 1.79 6.39
CA GLN A 107 -5.09 2.85 7.08
C GLN A 107 -4.60 3.94 6.10
N LEU A 108 -5.43 4.22 5.09
CA LEU A 108 -5.15 5.16 3.98
C LEU A 108 -5.21 6.63 4.40
N SER A 109 -5.77 6.96 5.57
CA SER A 109 -5.93 8.36 5.99
C SER A 109 -4.59 9.08 6.17
N ASN A 110 -3.56 8.36 6.58
CA ASN A 110 -2.22 8.92 6.80
C ASN A 110 -1.06 7.95 6.49
N TYR A 111 -1.33 6.73 5.99
CA TYR A 111 -0.31 5.73 5.66
C TYR A 111 0.69 5.45 6.80
N GLY A 112 0.23 5.53 8.06
CA GLY A 112 1.08 5.32 9.23
C GLY A 112 2.18 6.36 9.43
N LEU A 113 2.12 7.50 8.72
CA LEU A 113 3.10 8.58 8.84
C LEU A 113 3.13 9.19 10.26
N ASP A 114 1.97 9.24 10.92
CA ASP A 114 1.84 9.62 12.32
C ASP A 114 2.70 8.74 13.25
N LYS A 115 2.70 7.42 13.01
CA LYS A 115 3.51 6.45 13.76
C LYS A 115 4.99 6.45 13.33
N ALA A 116 5.27 6.89 12.11
CA ALA A 116 6.62 6.98 11.57
C ALA A 116 7.38 8.26 11.96
N GLY A 117 6.81 9.10 12.85
CA GLY A 117 7.45 10.33 13.29
C GLY A 117 7.31 11.49 12.30
N TYR A 118 6.22 11.51 11.53
CA TYR A 118 5.80 12.64 10.70
C TYR A 118 4.59 13.35 11.29
N THR A 119 4.50 14.65 11.05
CA THR A 119 3.37 15.51 11.40
C THR A 119 2.85 16.22 10.16
N ILE A 120 1.57 16.59 10.16
CA ILE A 120 0.97 17.36 9.06
C ILE A 120 1.45 18.80 9.17
N GLU A 121 2.10 19.29 8.13
CA GLU A 121 2.47 20.70 7.98
C GLU A 121 1.31 21.50 7.35
N LYS A 122 0.69 20.95 6.30
CA LYS A 122 -0.30 21.68 5.50
C LYS A 122 -1.30 20.72 4.86
N VAL A 123 -2.56 21.13 4.78
CA VAL A 123 -3.57 20.47 3.93
C VAL A 123 -4.13 21.51 2.97
N GLN A 124 -4.19 21.18 1.69
CA GLN A 124 -4.74 22.05 0.64
C GLN A 124 -5.67 21.26 -0.28
N LYS A 125 -6.69 21.94 -0.81
CA LYS A 125 -7.59 21.37 -1.83
C LYS A 125 -7.27 22.00 -3.17
N ASP A 126 -7.03 21.17 -4.19
CA ASP A 126 -6.79 21.64 -5.55
C ASP A 126 -7.44 20.69 -6.56
N LYS A 127 -8.26 21.23 -7.49
CA LYS A 127 -8.93 20.46 -8.57
C LYS A 127 -9.65 19.17 -8.10
N GLY A 128 -10.29 19.22 -6.93
CA GLY A 128 -11.00 18.06 -6.36
C GLY A 128 -10.09 17.06 -5.62
N LEU A 129 -8.80 17.34 -5.49
CA LEU A 129 -7.84 16.58 -4.70
C LEU A 129 -7.67 17.22 -3.32
N VAL A 130 -7.51 16.37 -2.29
CA VAL A 130 -7.03 16.77 -0.97
C VAL A 130 -5.56 16.39 -0.88
N ILE A 131 -4.69 17.39 -0.80
CA ILE A 131 -3.24 17.24 -0.72
C ILE A 131 -2.78 17.55 0.70
N ALA A 132 -2.21 16.56 1.38
CA ALA A 132 -1.61 16.69 2.71
C ALA A 132 -0.08 16.65 2.63
N SER A 133 0.57 17.67 3.18
CA SER A 133 2.01 17.76 3.37
C SER A 133 2.38 17.25 4.75
N TRP A 134 3.28 16.27 4.79
CA TRP A 134 3.79 15.65 5.99
C TRP A 134 5.28 15.94 6.11
N VAL A 135 5.69 16.44 7.27
CA VAL A 135 7.09 16.73 7.60
C VAL A 135 7.55 15.83 8.74
N PRO A 136 8.80 15.36 8.71
CA PRO A 136 9.34 14.61 9.84
C PRO A 136 9.56 15.55 11.03
N LEU A 137 9.58 14.99 12.24
CA LEU A 137 9.97 15.71 13.46
C LEU A 137 11.33 16.40 13.26
N GLU A 138 11.54 17.57 13.88
CA GLU A 138 12.73 18.44 13.68
C GLU A 138 14.05 17.66 13.72
N LYS A 139 14.22 16.76 14.69
CA LYS A 139 15.42 15.91 14.84
C LYS A 139 15.75 15.02 13.63
N PHE A 140 14.81 14.81 12.72
CA PHE A 140 14.97 13.97 11.54
C PHE A 140 14.90 14.74 10.21
N GLN A 141 14.62 16.04 10.23
CA GLN A 141 14.47 16.86 9.02
C GLN A 141 15.74 16.93 8.16
N HIS A 142 16.92 16.72 8.76
CA HIS A 142 18.18 16.71 8.02
C HIS A 142 18.35 15.49 7.11
N ASN A 143 17.73 14.35 7.48
CA ASN A 143 17.89 13.07 6.79
C ASN A 143 16.64 12.65 6.03
N LEU A 144 15.47 13.17 6.43
CA LEU A 144 14.17 12.79 5.89
C LEU A 144 13.51 13.98 5.20
N GLY A 145 12.98 13.73 4.00
CA GLY A 145 12.27 14.74 3.23
C GLY A 145 10.78 14.84 3.59
N LYS A 146 10.17 15.94 3.10
CA LYS A 146 8.71 16.15 3.13
C LYS A 146 8.01 15.12 2.24
N ILE A 147 6.89 14.58 2.73
CA ILE A 147 6.02 13.66 1.99
C ILE A 147 4.73 14.39 1.61
N LEU A 148 4.32 14.26 0.34
CA LEU A 148 3.06 14.80 -0.15
C LEU A 148 2.12 13.65 -0.49
N ILE A 149 0.93 13.64 0.12
CA ILE A 149 -0.13 12.68 -0.17
C ILE A 149 -1.27 13.43 -0.85
N SER A 150 -1.68 12.98 -2.03
CA SER A 150 -2.85 13.51 -2.75
C SER A 150 -3.93 12.45 -2.82
N THR A 151 -5.16 12.79 -2.45
CA THR A 151 -6.31 11.87 -2.49
C THR A 151 -7.50 12.50 -3.20
N LYS A 152 -8.25 11.70 -3.95
CA LYS A 152 -9.52 12.06 -4.59
C LYS A 152 -10.63 11.19 -4.00
N ASP A 153 -11.68 11.78 -3.43
CA ASP A 153 -12.81 11.04 -2.85
C ASP A 153 -12.39 9.95 -1.82
N LYS A 154 -11.35 10.24 -1.01
CA LYS A 154 -10.70 9.29 -0.08
C LYS A 154 -10.05 8.07 -0.74
N LYS A 155 -9.81 8.14 -2.05
CA LYS A 155 -9.08 7.16 -2.85
C LYS A 155 -7.77 7.82 -3.34
N LEU A 156 -6.75 7.01 -3.60
CA LEU A 156 -5.53 7.45 -4.28
C LEU A 156 -5.78 7.65 -5.77
#